data_AF-A0AAW1HRF4-F1
#
_entry.id   AF-A0AAW1HRF4-F1
#
_cell.length_a   1.000
_cell.length_b   1.000
_cell.length_c   1.000
_cell.angle_alpha   90.00
_cell.angle_beta   90.00
_cell.angle_gamma   90.00
#
_symmetry.space_group_name_H-M   'P 1'
#
loop_
_entity.id
_entity.type
_entity.pdbx_description
1 polymer ?
#
loop_
_entity_poly.entity_id
_entity_poly.type
_entity_poly.pdbx_seq_one_letter_code
_entity_poly.pdbx_strand_id
1 'polypeptide(L)'
;MVLDVESLDNPQMIVNVFGRYFGSVSTQPSLVPNHKNHNNVNTCLNITEFSEDEIVKSIIRLKDSCSSGRDQIPVFFIKDCNRVLAYPLAKLFKLALST
;
A
#
# COMPACT_ATOMS: atom_id res chain seq x y z
N MET A 1 -5.04 -25.79 15.05
CA MET A 1 -6.39 -26.27 14.69
C MET A 1 -6.19 -27.39 13.69
N VAL A 2 -6.34 -28.63 14.14
CA VAL A 2 -6.40 -29.77 13.23
C VAL A 2 -7.76 -29.64 12.55
N LEU A 3 -7.77 -29.36 11.25
CA LEU A 3 -8.98 -29.48 10.47
C LEU A 3 -9.21 -30.98 10.36
N ASP A 4 -10.13 -31.52 11.16
CA ASP A 4 -10.66 -32.85 10.88
C ASP A 4 -11.20 -32.79 9.47
N VAL A 5 -10.57 -33.56 8.59
CA VAL A 5 -10.83 -33.57 7.14
C VAL A 5 -12.13 -34.32 6.91
N GLU A 6 -13.24 -33.77 7.41
CA GLU A 6 -14.55 -34.07 6.84
C GLU A 6 -14.62 -33.37 5.48
N SER A 7 -15.01 -34.13 4.47
CA SER A 7 -15.18 -33.65 3.10
C SER A 7 -16.08 -32.42 3.08
N LEU A 8 -15.51 -31.26 2.77
CA LEU A 8 -16.20 -29.98 2.70
C LEU A 8 -16.93 -29.84 1.35
N ASP A 9 -17.94 -30.69 1.13
CA ASP A 9 -18.66 -30.76 -0.16
C ASP A 9 -19.89 -29.83 -0.22
N ASN A 10 -20.27 -29.26 0.92
CA ASN A 10 -21.39 -28.32 1.00
C ASN A 10 -20.87 -26.87 1.01
N PRO A 11 -21.28 -26.02 0.05
CA PRO A 11 -20.91 -24.60 0.01
C PRO A 11 -21.16 -23.85 1.32
N GLN A 12 -22.24 -24.17 2.03
CA GLN A 12 -22.57 -23.55 3.31
C GLN A 12 -21.55 -23.91 4.40
N MET A 13 -21.07 -25.15 4.41
CA MET A 13 -20.04 -25.61 5.36
C MET A 13 -18.71 -24.90 5.10
N ILE A 14 -18.33 -24.75 3.82
CA ILE A 14 -17.13 -24.02 3.41
C ILE A 14 -17.16 -22.58 3.95
N VAL A 15 -18.27 -21.87 3.72
CA VAL A 15 -18.43 -20.49 4.19
C VAL A 15 -18.38 -20.40 5.71
N ASN A 16 -19.03 -21.34 6.41
CA ASN A 16 -19.06 -21.36 7.87
C ASN A 16 -17.67 -21.64 8.48
N VAL A 17 -16.91 -22.59 7.93
CA VAL A 17 -15.54 -22.89 8.38
C VAL A 17 -14.61 -21.70 8.15
N PHE A 18 -14.73 -21.07 6.96
CA PHE A 18 -13.98 -19.85 6.65
C PHE A 18 -14.29 -18.72 7.65
N GLY A 19 -15.57 -18.45 7.89
CA GLY A 19 -16.01 -17.44 8.84
C GLY A 19 -15.51 -17.69 10.27
N ARG A 20 -15.54 -18.95 10.73
CA ARG A 20 -15.02 -19.34 12.05
C ARG A 20 -13.51 -19.12 12.16
N TYR A 21 -12.75 -19.50 11.14
CA TYR A 21 -11.30 -19.28 11.14
C TYR A 21 -10.97 -17.79 11.25
N PHE A 22 -11.52 -16.96 10.35
CA PHE A 22 -11.25 -15.52 10.38
C PHE A 22 -11.79 -14.82 11.63
N GLY A 23 -12.93 -15.26 12.15
CA GLY A 23 -13.43 -14.79 13.45
C GLY A 23 -12.49 -15.13 14.60
N SER A 24 -11.86 -16.31 14.57
CA SER A 24 -10.95 -16.76 15.65
C SER A 24 -9.60 -16.04 15.66
N VAL A 25 -9.11 -15.59 14.50
CA VAL A 25 -7.85 -14.83 14.37
C VAL A 25 -8.07 -13.32 14.30
N SER A 26 -9.32 -12.87 14.16
CA SER A 26 -9.66 -11.46 14.24
C SER A 26 -9.57 -11.00 15.69
N THR A 27 -8.51 -10.26 16.00
CA THR A 27 -8.48 -9.46 17.21
C THR A 27 -9.41 -8.28 17.00
N GLN A 28 -10.58 -8.32 17.65
CA GLN A 28 -11.42 -7.14 17.72
C GLN A 28 -10.61 -6.07 18.46
N PRO A 29 -10.32 -4.90 17.86
CA PRO A 29 -9.54 -3.88 18.53
C PRO A 29 -10.33 -3.45 19.78
N SER A 30 -9.83 -3.83 20.96
CA SER A 30 -10.31 -3.22 22.18
C SER A 30 -9.86 -1.77 22.13
N LEU A 31 -10.84 -0.88 22.30
CA LEU A 31 -10.69 0.57 22.33
C LEU A 31 -10.55 1.17 20.93
N VAL A 32 -11.64 1.83 20.52
CA VAL A 32 -11.57 3.03 19.69
C VAL A 32 -10.39 3.85 20.22
N PRO A 33 -9.29 4.02 19.47
CA PRO A 33 -8.26 4.95 19.89
C PRO A 33 -9.00 6.27 20.00
N ASN A 34 -8.97 6.88 21.18
CA ASN A 34 -9.41 8.25 21.33
C ASN A 34 -8.61 9.05 20.30
N HIS A 35 -9.21 9.29 19.13
CA HIS A 35 -8.61 10.08 18.08
C HIS A 35 -8.54 11.47 18.67
N LYS A 36 -7.44 11.74 19.39
CA LYS A 36 -7.03 13.10 19.68
C LYS A 36 -6.98 13.75 18.31
N ASN A 37 -7.93 14.64 18.06
CA ASN A 37 -7.96 15.47 16.88
C ASN A 37 -6.58 16.14 16.81
N HIS A 38 -5.68 15.59 16.01
CA HIS A 38 -4.36 16.14 15.73
C HIS A 38 -4.52 17.33 14.77
N ASN A 39 -5.50 18.21 15.05
CA ASN A 39 -5.76 19.42 14.29
C ASN A 39 -4.73 20.52 14.59
N ASN A 40 -3.69 20.20 15.37
CA ASN A 40 -2.60 21.11 15.73
C ASN A 40 -1.24 20.50 15.40
N VAL A 41 -1.10 19.96 14.19
CA VAL A 41 0.22 19.87 13.59
C VAL A 41 0.33 20.97 12.55
N ASN A 42 0.59 22.20 13.03
CA ASN A 42 1.25 23.25 12.25
C ASN A 42 2.70 22.82 11.92
N THR A 43 2.93 21.57 11.51
CA THR A 43 4.13 21.24 10.77
C THR A 43 3.92 21.85 9.41
N CYS A 44 4.48 23.04 9.25
CA CYS A 44 4.80 23.55 7.93
C CYS A 44 5.71 22.47 7.31
N LEU A 45 5.13 21.57 6.53
CA LEU A 45 5.85 20.54 5.79
C LEU A 45 6.66 21.29 4.74
N ASN A 46 7.86 21.70 5.12
CA ASN A 46 8.79 22.34 4.21
C ASN A 46 9.46 21.25 3.36
N ILE A 47 8.67 20.65 2.48
CA ILE A 47 9.16 19.68 1.52
C ILE A 47 9.82 20.49 0.41
N THR A 48 11.15 20.51 0.45
CA THR A 48 11.97 21.09 -0.61
C THR A 48 11.79 20.32 -1.91
N GLU A 49 12.09 20.95 -3.05
CA GLU A 49 11.99 20.33 -4.36
C GLU A 49 12.66 18.95 -4.42
N PHE A 50 12.03 18.00 -5.12
CA PHE A 50 12.62 16.69 -5.37
C PHE A 50 13.59 16.78 -6.54
N SER A 51 14.83 16.35 -6.32
CA SER A 51 15.80 16.21 -7.40
C SER A 51 15.51 14.97 -8.26
N GLU A 52 15.85 15.01 -9.54
CA GLU A 52 15.71 13.85 -10.44
C GLU A 52 16.47 12.62 -9.91
N ASP A 53 17.65 12.83 -9.29
CA ASP A 53 18.44 11.75 -8.69
C ASP A 53 17.72 11.05 -7.53
N GLU A 54 16.98 11.80 -6.69
CA GLU A 54 16.15 11.21 -5.63
C GLU A 54 14.99 10.40 -6.18
N ILE A 55 14.39 10.87 -7.29
CA ILE A 55 13.35 10.12 -7.99
C ILE A 55 13.92 8.82 -8.56
N VAL A 56 15.05 8.87 -9.25
CA VAL A 56 15.71 7.68 -9.81
C VAL A 56 16.03 6.68 -8.71
N LYS A 57 16.65 7.12 -7.59
CA LYS A 57 16.93 6.26 -6.44
C LYS A 57 15.67 5.64 -5.86
N SER A 58 14.57 6.38 -5.81
CA SER A 58 13.29 5.90 -5.31
C SER A 58 12.67 4.85 -6.22
N ILE A 59 12.73 5.05 -7.55
CA ILE A 59 12.24 4.08 -8.55
C ILE A 59 13.02 2.76 -8.47
N ILE A 60 14.35 2.82 -8.34
CA ILE A 60 15.19 1.61 -8.24
C ILE A 60 14.83 0.78 -7.00
N ARG A 61 14.41 1.44 -5.90
CA ARG A 61 14.02 0.79 -4.64
C ARG A 61 12.62 0.17 -4.66
N LEU A 62 11.85 0.32 -5.74
CA LEU A 62 10.55 -0.35 -5.88
C LEU A 62 10.71 -1.87 -5.77
N LYS A 63 9.78 -2.54 -5.10
CA LYS A 63 9.82 -4.00 -4.94
C LYS A 63 9.45 -4.69 -6.25
N ASP A 64 10.27 -5.63 -6.70
CA ASP A 64 10.03 -6.37 -7.95
C ASP A 64 8.77 -7.24 -7.90
N SER A 65 8.36 -7.65 -6.70
CA SER A 65 7.18 -8.49 -6.49
C SER A 65 5.86 -7.72 -6.44
N CYS A 66 5.85 -6.42 -6.76
CA CYS A 66 4.60 -5.66 -6.79
C CYS A 66 3.85 -6.01 -8.08
N SER A 67 2.60 -6.45 -7.93
CA SER A 67 1.67 -6.57 -9.06
C SER A 67 1.49 -5.20 -9.71
N SER A 68 1.29 -5.18 -11.02
CA SER A 68 0.97 -3.96 -11.74
C SER A 68 -0.26 -3.27 -11.13
N GLY A 69 -0.24 -1.93 -11.16
CA GLY A 69 -1.36 -1.13 -10.70
C GLY A 69 -2.56 -1.24 -11.63
N ARG A 70 -3.55 -0.36 -11.45
CA ARG A 70 -4.74 -0.30 -12.31
C ARG A 70 -4.41 0.03 -13.77
N ASP A 71 -3.26 0.67 -13.99
CA ASP A 71 -2.68 1.00 -15.30
C ASP A 71 -2.04 -0.20 -16.01
N GLN A 72 -1.90 -1.34 -15.32
CA GLN A 72 -1.24 -2.55 -15.81
C GLN A 72 0.22 -2.35 -16.21
N ILE A 73 0.89 -1.30 -15.73
CA ILE A 73 2.30 -1.06 -15.99
C ILE A 73 3.13 -1.89 -15.00
N PRO A 74 3.99 -2.81 -15.47
CA PRO A 74 4.85 -3.59 -14.59
C PRO A 74 5.96 -2.75 -13.95
N VAL A 75 6.38 -3.12 -12.74
CA VAL A 75 7.46 -2.42 -12.03
C VAL A 75 8.79 -2.43 -12.79
N PHE A 76 9.12 -3.53 -13.48
CA PHE A 76 10.36 -3.60 -14.26
C PHE A 76 10.42 -2.51 -15.35
N PHE A 77 9.28 -2.20 -15.98
CA PHE A 77 9.22 -1.17 -17.02
C PHE A 77 9.47 0.23 -16.43
N ILE A 78 8.87 0.51 -15.26
CA ILE A 78 9.09 1.77 -14.53
C ILE A 78 10.58 1.90 -14.15
N LYS A 79 11.20 0.80 -13.72
CA LYS A 79 12.64 0.76 -13.40
C LYS A 79 13.51 1.01 -14.62
N ASP A 80 13.21 0.41 -15.77
CA ASP A 80 13.97 0.64 -17.01
C ASP A 80 13.84 2.09 -17.50
N CYS A 81 12.66 2.69 -17.31
CA CYS A 81 12.38 4.08 -17.69
C CYS A 81 12.77 5.11 -16.62
N ASN A 82 13.50 4.74 -15.57
CA ASN A 82 13.74 5.62 -14.41
C ASN A 82 14.26 7.03 -14.78
N ARG A 83 15.19 7.14 -15.74
CA ARG A 83 15.78 8.41 -16.16
C ARG A 83 14.81 9.28 -16.94
N VAL A 84 13.97 8.66 -17.78
CA VAL A 84 12.96 9.36 -18.57
C VAL A 84 11.81 9.85 -17.70
N LEU A 85 11.47 9.07 -16.67
CA LEU A 85 10.40 9.39 -15.72
C LEU A 85 10.83 10.38 -14.63
N ALA A 86 12.13 10.57 -14.39
CA ALA A 86 12.64 11.38 -13.29
C ALA A 86 12.13 12.83 -13.32
N TYR A 87 12.36 13.53 -14.43
CA TYR A 87 11.91 14.91 -14.62
C TYR A 87 10.38 15.11 -14.49
N PRO A 88 9.52 14.37 -15.22
CA PRO A 88 8.08 14.58 -15.13
C PRO A 88 7.52 14.25 -13.73
N LEU A 89 8.06 13.22 -13.05
CA LEU A 89 7.65 12.88 -11.69
C LEU A 89 8.06 13.92 -10.66
N ALA A 90 9.29 14.46 -10.74
CA ALA A 90 9.73 15.56 -9.88
C ALA A 90 8.79 16.77 -9.98
N LYS A 91 8.40 17.13 -11.20
CA LYS A 91 7.45 18.23 -11.45
C LYS A 91 6.05 17.93 -10.92
N LEU A 92 5.55 16.70 -11.11
CA LEU A 92 4.25 16.27 -10.60
C LEU A 92 4.20 16.35 -9.07
N PHE A 93 5.24 15.86 -8.40
CA PHE A 93 5.31 15.89 -6.94
C PHE A 93 5.42 17.31 -6.39
N LYS A 94 6.20 18.19 -7.06
CA LYS A 94 6.23 19.61 -6.72
C LYS A 94 4.84 20.25 -6.80
N LEU A 95 4.10 19.99 -7.88
CA LEU A 95 2.74 20.52 -8.06
C LEU A 95 1.75 19.98 -7.02
N ALA A 96 1.87 18.70 -6.67
CA ALA A 96 1.00 18.06 -5.67
C ALA A 96 1.20 18.63 -4.25
N LEU A 97 2.41 19.10 -3.94
CA LEU A 97 2.75 19.64 -2.63
C LEU A 97 2.64 21.16 -2.51
N SER A 98 2.51 21.88 -3.63
CA SER A 98 2.36 23.34 -3.65
C SER A 98 0.92 23.82 -3.38
N THR A 99 0.09 23.01 -2.70
CA THR A 99 -1.31 23.33 -2.35
C THR A 99 -1.40 23.74 -0.89
#